data_AF-A0A959Q5W8-F1
#
_entry.id   AF-A0A959Q5W8-F1
#
_cell.length_a   1.000
_cell.length_b   1.000
_cell.length_c   1.000
_cell.angle_alpha   90.00
_cell.angle_beta   90.00
_cell.angle_gamma   90.00
#
_symmetry.space_group_name_H-M   'P 1'
#
loop_
_entity.id
_entity.type
_entity.pdbx_description
1 polymer ?
#
loop_
_entity_poly.entity_id
_entity_poly.type
_entity_poly.pdbx_seq_one_letter_code
_entity_poly.pdbx_strand_id
1 'polypeptide(L)'
;NGYLQYKVDQPARRPENAAIEAFGESDLLKSEVLTQQFRQARNLAQQLLDGSRPPAEVFDLDRLAKYFAICDALGGYHGIVWHNQRFYYNPVTNLLEPIGFDGFGFEPGERYTFLGQGLSNPDKLDPGKLYSALFFDRAFLEKYLQYVYRFSSKDYLADFFASVQAGKEARLRYLRTEFADYQCSEQDFLEEAQYVQALLLPQGPYSLLAFRSTGGQIELINAHTIPLEVLGTSFQEDAKPELLPEPVILPAAAPREYLLRQYKHPLHMFPDTQQMRSLSEYVLAQQVPPPGRILPAVPGARYVHYRVPGIDSAFVAPISVWQNDRIDSPRQSLFSQATLNRFPFLKISEGLIYIPAGLHQVDSDLVIPADMEVRLEAGAQLDLRRGARFISRSPVFAYGTEEAPVKIFSGDRSGSVAVLQTDRESILSGVIFDNLTNFNERGWMVTGAVTFYEADVRFNRCRFQNNHCEDGLNVVRSQIELEFCTIANTPFDGLDSDFCRGEIRHCRFEATGNDGLDFSGSVVNVKDCHIVGSRDKGISVGEQSDIMLFDCRIEGVPIAMASKDRSMLMVYSVALQDCEQGFTAYQKKPEYGGGHIVVRSYSAERVERLYNISPGSSLQIDGRLVE
;
A
#
# COMPACT_ATOMS: atom_id res chain seq x y z
N ASN A 1 -34.66 -49.65 4.41
CA ASN A 1 -35.35 -49.21 3.17
C ASN A 1 -36.20 -48.00 3.53
N GLY A 2 -35.72 -46.76 3.49
CA GLY A 2 -35.03 -46.15 2.36
C GLY A 2 -36.03 -45.24 1.64
N TYR A 3 -36.39 -44.11 2.26
CA TYR A 3 -36.98 -42.96 1.56
C TYR A 3 -36.41 -41.68 2.16
N LEU A 4 -35.66 -40.96 1.32
CA LEU A 4 -35.30 -39.57 1.53
C LEU A 4 -36.58 -38.77 1.75
N GLN A 5 -36.75 -38.22 2.95
CA GLN A 5 -37.60 -37.06 3.12
C GLN A 5 -36.73 -35.85 2.77
N TYR A 6 -36.91 -35.30 1.57
CA TYR A 6 -36.48 -33.93 1.31
C TYR A 6 -37.19 -33.05 2.35
N LYS A 7 -36.45 -32.54 3.34
CA LYS A 7 -36.90 -31.43 4.17
C LYS A 7 -37.03 -30.23 3.24
N VAL A 8 -38.21 -30.05 2.68
CA VAL A 8 -38.64 -28.81 2.04
C VAL A 8 -38.93 -27.80 3.17
N ASP A 9 -37.88 -27.36 3.88
CA ASP A 9 -37.92 -26.31 4.91
C ASP A 9 -37.71 -24.91 4.29
N GLN A 10 -37.89 -24.75 2.98
CA GLN A 10 -37.38 -23.57 2.26
C GLN A 10 -38.36 -22.48 1.79
N PRO A 11 -39.70 -22.64 1.69
CA PRO A 11 -40.54 -21.50 1.33
C PRO A 11 -40.80 -20.53 2.51
N ALA A 12 -40.79 -21.01 3.76
CA ALA A 12 -41.18 -20.24 4.95
C ALA A 12 -40.03 -19.47 5.64
N ARG A 13 -38.83 -19.44 5.05
CA ARG A 13 -37.66 -18.74 5.64
C ARG A 13 -37.41 -17.34 5.09
N ARG A 14 -38.27 -16.85 4.18
CA ARG A 14 -38.10 -15.53 3.56
C ARG A 14 -39.25 -14.59 3.93
N PRO A 15 -38.97 -13.33 4.32
CA PRO A 15 -40.00 -12.35 4.69
C PRO A 15 -41.08 -12.17 3.62
N GLU A 16 -40.68 -12.24 2.35
CA GLU A 16 -41.54 -12.12 1.16
C GLU A 16 -42.64 -13.19 1.05
N ASN A 17 -42.50 -14.32 1.75
CA ASN A 17 -43.49 -15.41 1.76
C ASN A 17 -44.27 -15.51 3.09
N ALA A 18 -44.03 -14.60 4.04
CA ALA A 18 -44.68 -14.61 5.35
C ALA A 18 -46.14 -14.13 5.22
N ALA A 19 -47.06 -14.86 5.85
CA ALA A 19 -48.45 -14.43 5.95
C ALA A 19 -48.57 -13.21 6.87
N ILE A 20 -49.34 -12.20 6.46
CA ILE A 20 -49.70 -11.05 7.31
C ILE A 20 -51.01 -11.40 8.03
N GLU A 21 -50.91 -11.68 9.33
CA GLU A 21 -52.00 -12.17 10.16
C GLU A 21 -52.45 -11.13 11.20
N ALA A 22 -53.69 -11.25 11.66
CA ALA A 22 -54.23 -10.42 12.75
C ALA A 22 -54.14 -11.13 14.10
N PHE A 23 -53.78 -10.39 15.15
CA PHE A 23 -53.91 -10.90 16.51
C PHE A 23 -55.39 -11.05 16.87
N GLY A 24 -55.80 -12.26 17.28
CA GLY A 24 -57.21 -12.54 17.59
C GLY A 24 -58.13 -12.49 16.36
N GLU A 25 -57.66 -12.94 15.20
CA GLU A 25 -58.36 -12.84 13.91
C GLU A 25 -59.82 -13.31 13.95
N SER A 26 -60.13 -14.40 14.64
CA SER A 26 -61.49 -14.93 14.77
C SER A 26 -62.48 -13.94 15.42
N ASP A 27 -62.00 -13.09 16.33
CA ASP A 27 -62.81 -12.07 16.98
C ASP A 27 -62.84 -10.78 16.17
N LEU A 28 -61.73 -10.44 15.52
CA LEU A 28 -61.64 -9.29 14.60
C LEU A 28 -62.65 -9.41 13.45
N LEU A 29 -62.76 -10.60 12.85
CA LEU A 29 -63.64 -10.87 11.70
C LEU A 29 -65.14 -10.78 12.05
N LYS A 30 -65.50 -10.73 13.34
CA LYS A 30 -66.89 -10.48 13.78
C LYS A 30 -67.28 -9.00 13.67
N SER A 31 -66.32 -8.09 13.49
CA SER A 31 -66.54 -6.65 13.35
C SER A 31 -66.21 -6.19 11.94
N GLU A 32 -67.19 -5.61 11.25
CA GLU A 32 -66.99 -5.08 9.89
C GLU A 32 -65.94 -3.95 9.88
N VAL A 33 -65.99 -3.05 10.86
CA VAL A 33 -65.02 -1.93 10.98
C VAL A 33 -63.61 -2.46 11.18
N LEU A 34 -63.41 -3.40 12.11
CA LEU A 34 -62.08 -3.95 12.37
C LEU A 34 -61.57 -4.78 11.17
N THR A 35 -62.46 -5.47 10.46
CA THR A 35 -62.13 -6.18 9.22
C THR A 35 -61.63 -5.21 8.14
N GLN A 36 -62.25 -4.04 7.98
CA GLN A 36 -61.79 -3.03 7.04
C GLN A 36 -60.44 -2.43 7.46
N GLN A 37 -60.25 -2.14 8.74
CA GLN A 37 -58.97 -1.66 9.28
C GLN A 37 -57.84 -2.67 9.05
N PHE A 38 -58.09 -3.96 9.29
CA PHE A 38 -57.11 -5.02 9.01
C PHE A 38 -56.74 -5.09 7.54
N ARG A 39 -57.70 -4.95 6.62
CA ARG A 39 -57.40 -4.89 5.17
C ARG A 39 -56.48 -3.72 4.83
N GLN A 40 -56.70 -2.55 5.42
CA GLN A 40 -55.80 -1.40 5.22
C GLN A 40 -54.40 -1.66 5.78
N ALA A 41 -54.31 -2.17 7.02
CA ALA A 41 -53.05 -2.53 7.64
C ALA A 41 -52.25 -3.55 6.80
N ARG A 42 -52.94 -4.56 6.26
CA ARG A 42 -52.35 -5.57 5.38
C ARG A 42 -51.82 -4.95 4.09
N ASN A 43 -52.55 -4.00 3.50
CA ASN A 43 -52.09 -3.30 2.30
C ASN A 43 -50.82 -2.49 2.57
N LEU A 44 -50.75 -1.77 3.70
CA LEU A 44 -49.55 -1.04 4.11
C LEU A 44 -48.36 -1.97 4.33
N ALA A 45 -48.55 -3.09 5.03
CA ALA A 45 -47.49 -4.08 5.24
C ALA A 45 -47.03 -4.72 3.92
N GLN A 46 -47.94 -4.94 2.96
CA GLN A 46 -47.60 -5.43 1.63
C GLN A 46 -46.78 -4.41 0.84
N GLN A 47 -47.11 -3.11 0.95
CA GLN A 47 -46.39 -2.02 0.30
C GLN A 47 -44.94 -1.88 0.80
N LEU A 48 -44.67 -2.25 2.06
CA LEU A 48 -43.31 -2.39 2.55
C LEU A 48 -42.60 -3.57 1.88
N LEU A 49 -43.23 -4.75 1.85
CA LEU A 49 -42.62 -5.98 1.32
C LEU A 49 -42.23 -5.84 -0.15
N ASP A 50 -43.03 -5.14 -0.96
CA ASP A 50 -42.80 -4.93 -2.39
C ASP A 50 -42.10 -3.60 -2.72
N GLY A 51 -41.88 -2.72 -1.73
CA GLY A 51 -41.26 -1.41 -1.90
C GLY A 51 -42.08 -0.43 -2.75
N SER A 52 -43.40 -0.63 -2.89
CA SER A 52 -44.25 0.19 -3.76
C SER A 52 -44.59 1.58 -3.20
N ARG A 53 -44.29 1.84 -1.92
CA ARG A 53 -44.50 3.15 -1.26
C ARG A 53 -43.32 3.58 -0.40
N PRO A 54 -43.05 4.89 -0.27
CA PRO A 54 -42.06 5.41 0.66
C PRO A 54 -42.41 5.02 2.12
N PRO A 55 -41.42 4.78 3.00
CA PRO A 55 -41.68 4.42 4.40
C PRO A 55 -42.60 5.41 5.15
N ALA A 56 -42.53 6.70 4.83
CA ALA A 56 -43.37 7.74 5.44
C ALA A 56 -44.88 7.60 5.14
N GLU A 57 -45.24 6.93 4.04
CA GLU A 57 -46.63 6.65 3.69
C GLU A 57 -47.13 5.33 4.32
N VAL A 58 -46.25 4.54 4.91
CA VAL A 58 -46.56 3.21 5.47
C VAL A 58 -46.52 3.22 7.00
N PHE A 59 -45.53 3.89 7.59
CA PHE A 59 -45.24 3.88 9.02
C PHE A 59 -45.29 5.25 9.66
N ASP A 60 -45.60 5.28 10.94
CA ASP A 60 -45.16 6.38 11.80
C ASP A 60 -43.62 6.32 11.94
N LEU A 61 -42.92 7.12 11.13
CA LEU A 61 -41.46 7.12 11.08
C LEU A 61 -40.80 7.50 12.41
N ASP A 62 -41.44 8.35 13.23
CA ASP A 62 -40.85 8.77 14.49
C ASP A 62 -40.84 7.61 15.49
N ARG A 63 -41.96 6.89 15.60
CA ARG A 63 -42.06 5.68 16.43
C ARG A 63 -41.19 4.55 15.90
N LEU A 64 -41.12 4.36 14.58
CA LEU A 64 -40.27 3.35 13.95
C LEU A 64 -38.78 3.62 14.20
N ALA A 65 -38.33 4.86 13.98
CA ALA A 65 -36.94 5.25 14.25
C ALA A 65 -36.57 5.08 15.72
N LYS A 66 -37.47 5.43 16.66
CA LYS A 66 -37.28 5.18 18.09
C LYS A 66 -37.10 3.70 18.39
N TYR A 67 -37.97 2.85 17.85
CA TYR A 67 -37.91 1.41 18.08
C TYR A 67 -36.56 0.82 17.63
N PHE A 68 -36.11 1.19 16.43
CA PHE A 68 -34.81 0.73 15.90
C PHE A 68 -33.63 1.26 16.72
N ALA A 69 -33.67 2.53 17.12
CA ALA A 69 -32.64 3.11 17.97
C ALA A 69 -32.55 2.44 19.35
N ILE A 70 -33.68 2.06 19.94
CA ILE A 70 -33.72 1.28 21.20
C ILE A 70 -33.07 -0.09 20.98
N CYS A 71 -33.33 -0.73 19.85
CA CYS A 71 -32.72 -2.04 19.53
C CYS A 71 -31.19 -1.93 19.41
N ASP A 72 -30.65 -0.88 18.80
CA ASP A 72 -29.19 -0.67 18.77
C ASP A 72 -28.61 -0.32 20.13
N ALA A 73 -29.25 0.60 20.86
CA ALA A 73 -28.73 1.06 22.15
C ALA A 73 -28.71 -0.04 23.22
N LEU A 74 -29.63 -1.02 23.14
CA LEU A 74 -29.83 -2.07 24.15
C LEU A 74 -29.59 -3.50 23.64
N GLY A 75 -29.11 -3.67 22.40
CA GLY A 75 -28.86 -4.99 21.81
C GLY A 75 -30.13 -5.83 21.51
N GLY A 76 -31.31 -5.21 21.42
CA GLY A 76 -32.61 -5.87 21.26
C GLY A 76 -32.91 -6.44 19.87
N TYR A 77 -31.90 -6.88 19.12
CA TYR A 77 -32.01 -7.25 17.71
C TYR A 77 -32.90 -8.48 17.45
N HIS A 78 -33.18 -9.30 18.45
CA HIS A 78 -34.09 -10.43 18.26
C HIS A 78 -35.53 -9.98 17.92
N GLY A 79 -35.93 -8.79 18.40
CA GLY A 79 -37.23 -8.20 18.13
C GLY A 79 -37.41 -7.63 16.72
N ILE A 80 -36.34 -7.53 15.92
CA ILE A 80 -36.39 -7.04 14.52
C ILE A 80 -36.40 -8.17 13.48
N VAL A 81 -36.31 -9.43 13.91
CA VAL A 81 -36.43 -10.58 12.99
C VAL A 81 -37.86 -10.62 12.43
N TRP A 82 -38.00 -11.00 11.15
CA TRP A 82 -39.25 -10.85 10.40
C TRP A 82 -40.48 -11.49 11.06
N HIS A 83 -40.33 -12.63 11.75
CA HIS A 83 -41.45 -13.32 12.43
C HIS A 83 -41.82 -12.71 13.78
N ASN A 84 -40.99 -11.82 14.33
CA ASN A 84 -41.22 -11.11 15.60
C ASN A 84 -41.84 -9.73 15.41
N GLN A 85 -42.02 -9.27 14.17
CA GLN A 85 -42.60 -7.96 13.90
C GLN A 85 -44.08 -7.89 14.27
N ARG A 86 -44.45 -6.85 15.00
CA ARG A 86 -45.83 -6.58 15.41
C ARG A 86 -46.14 -5.10 15.13
N PHE A 87 -47.33 -4.86 14.59
CA PHE A 87 -47.77 -3.50 14.26
C PHE A 87 -49.17 -3.21 14.80
N TYR A 88 -49.34 -2.00 15.29
CA TYR A 88 -50.65 -1.41 15.54
C TYR A 88 -51.04 -0.57 14.31
N TYR A 89 -52.23 -0.82 13.77
CA TYR A 89 -52.81 0.07 12.77
C TYR A 89 -53.49 1.24 13.48
N ASN A 90 -52.98 2.44 13.28
CA ASN A 90 -53.57 3.63 13.87
C ASN A 90 -54.66 4.19 12.93
N PRO A 91 -55.96 4.13 13.30
CA PRO A 91 -57.04 4.59 12.42
C PRO A 91 -57.14 6.11 12.28
N VAL A 92 -56.38 6.88 13.07
CA VAL A 92 -56.32 8.34 12.98
C VAL A 92 -55.33 8.77 11.91
N THR A 93 -54.14 8.14 11.90
CA THR A 93 -53.08 8.46 10.92
C THR A 93 -53.17 7.59 9.66
N ASN A 94 -53.85 6.44 9.73
CA ASN A 94 -53.82 5.36 8.74
C ASN A 94 -52.41 4.84 8.46
N LEU A 95 -51.56 4.80 9.48
CA LEU A 95 -50.19 4.29 9.42
C LEU A 95 -49.98 3.13 10.37
N LEU A 96 -48.94 2.34 10.13
CA LEU A 96 -48.47 1.30 11.04
C LEU A 96 -47.53 1.87 12.10
N GLU A 97 -47.77 1.52 13.36
CA GLU A 97 -46.88 1.81 14.50
C GLU A 97 -46.22 0.52 14.99
N PRO A 98 -44.89 0.50 15.24
CA PRO A 98 -44.23 -0.70 15.73
C PRO A 98 -44.65 -1.02 17.17
N ILE A 99 -44.80 -2.31 17.46
CA ILE A 99 -44.95 -2.84 18.81
C ILE A 99 -43.71 -3.69 19.11
N GLY A 100 -42.93 -3.28 20.11
CA GLY A 100 -41.77 -4.06 20.54
C GLY A 100 -42.18 -5.42 21.09
N PHE A 101 -41.54 -6.48 20.59
CA PHE A 101 -41.80 -7.86 20.99
C PHE A 101 -40.51 -8.67 20.91
N ASP A 102 -40.26 -9.52 21.92
CA ASP A 102 -39.15 -10.50 21.93
C ASP A 102 -37.75 -9.92 21.65
N GLY A 103 -37.48 -8.72 22.18
CA GLY A 103 -36.22 -7.98 22.01
C GLY A 103 -35.16 -8.33 23.06
N PHE A 104 -34.87 -9.61 23.31
CA PHE A 104 -33.80 -9.98 24.24
C PHE A 104 -32.41 -9.70 23.63
N GLY A 105 -31.46 -9.31 24.47
CA GLY A 105 -30.06 -9.07 24.09
C GLY A 105 -29.19 -10.32 24.32
N PHE A 106 -28.23 -10.55 23.43
CA PHE A 106 -27.19 -11.58 23.60
C PHE A 106 -25.97 -11.01 24.35
N GLU A 107 -25.06 -11.87 24.81
CA GLU A 107 -23.73 -11.42 25.28
C GLU A 107 -23.01 -10.57 24.21
N PRO A 108 -22.13 -9.64 24.60
CA PRO A 108 -21.40 -8.77 23.66
C PRO A 108 -20.69 -9.59 22.56
N GLY A 109 -21.13 -9.45 21.29
CA GLY A 109 -20.44 -10.07 20.14
C GLY A 109 -21.33 -10.62 19.01
N GLU A 110 -22.58 -10.99 19.29
CA GLU A 110 -23.53 -11.45 18.26
C GLU A 110 -24.41 -10.32 17.73
N ARG A 111 -23.87 -9.48 16.83
CA ARG A 111 -24.65 -8.43 16.17
C ARG A 111 -25.35 -8.95 14.92
N TYR A 112 -26.69 -8.92 14.93
CA TYR A 112 -27.52 -9.16 13.74
C TYR A 112 -27.56 -7.96 12.77
N THR A 113 -26.96 -6.81 13.18
CA THR A 113 -26.58 -5.49 12.55
C THR A 113 -27.62 -4.34 12.51
N PHE A 114 -27.30 -3.16 13.08
CA PHE A 114 -27.69 -1.80 12.64
C PHE A 114 -26.66 -0.76 13.19
N LEU A 115 -26.79 0.54 12.86
CA LEU A 115 -25.80 1.64 12.66
C LEU A 115 -25.21 1.81 11.23
N GLY A 116 -25.90 1.87 10.09
CA GLY A 116 -27.22 1.45 9.63
C GLY A 116 -26.97 0.49 8.46
N GLN A 117 -27.55 -0.70 8.58
CA GLN A 117 -27.07 -2.00 8.13
C GLN A 117 -26.90 -2.16 6.61
N GLY A 118 -25.80 -1.60 6.10
CA GLY A 118 -25.33 -1.74 4.73
C GLY A 118 -25.49 -0.44 3.95
N LEU A 119 -24.39 0.33 3.84
CA LEU A 119 -23.89 1.01 2.63
C LEU A 119 -24.96 1.54 1.68
N SER A 120 -24.86 2.79 1.22
CA SER A 120 -25.64 3.26 0.05
C SER A 120 -25.20 2.59 -1.28
N ASN A 121 -24.83 1.31 -1.22
CA ASN A 121 -24.55 0.41 -2.32
C ASN A 121 -25.70 -0.62 -2.42
N PRO A 122 -26.64 -0.43 -3.37
CA PRO A 122 -27.76 -1.35 -3.62
C PRO A 122 -27.31 -2.80 -3.88
N ASP A 123 -26.07 -3.03 -4.30
CA ASP A 123 -25.55 -4.34 -4.73
C ASP A 123 -25.28 -5.32 -3.57
N LYS A 124 -25.40 -4.88 -2.30
CA LYS A 124 -25.16 -5.71 -1.11
C LYS A 124 -26.36 -5.79 -0.16
N LEU A 125 -27.55 -5.45 -0.62
CA LEU A 125 -28.77 -5.68 0.16
C LEU A 125 -28.92 -7.17 0.47
N ASP A 126 -29.11 -7.51 1.75
CA ASP A 126 -29.49 -8.86 2.14
C ASP A 126 -31.02 -8.99 1.98
N PRO A 127 -31.52 -9.71 0.96
CA PRO A 127 -32.95 -9.88 0.75
C PRO A 127 -33.65 -10.62 1.91
N GLY A 128 -32.90 -11.22 2.84
CA GLY A 128 -33.43 -11.79 4.08
C GLY A 128 -33.84 -10.75 5.14
N LYS A 129 -33.46 -9.47 4.99
CA LYS A 129 -33.68 -8.41 5.99
C LYS A 129 -34.64 -7.35 5.46
N LEU A 130 -35.92 -7.54 5.81
CA LEU A 130 -37.07 -6.74 5.35
C LEU A 130 -36.88 -5.21 5.43
N TYR A 131 -36.14 -4.72 6.42
CA TYR A 131 -36.04 -3.29 6.73
C TYR A 131 -34.76 -2.60 6.25
N SER A 132 -33.87 -3.31 5.54
CA SER A 132 -32.66 -2.68 4.98
C SER A 132 -33.00 -1.50 4.06
N ALA A 133 -34.15 -1.55 3.37
CA ALA A 133 -34.64 -0.47 2.51
C ALA A 133 -34.94 0.84 3.27
N LEU A 134 -35.28 0.78 4.57
CA LEU A 134 -35.57 1.99 5.37
C LEU A 134 -34.37 2.92 5.46
N PHE A 135 -33.15 2.38 5.41
CA PHE A 135 -31.92 3.15 5.58
C PHE A 135 -31.52 3.95 4.33
N PHE A 136 -32.24 3.77 3.21
CA PHE A 136 -32.15 4.67 2.05
C PHE A 136 -33.12 5.86 2.16
N ASP A 137 -34.13 5.79 3.03
CA ASP A 137 -35.02 6.91 3.29
C ASP A 137 -34.33 7.91 4.23
N ARG A 138 -34.06 9.12 3.71
CA ARG A 138 -33.35 10.17 4.44
C ARG A 138 -34.07 10.58 5.73
N ALA A 139 -35.40 10.67 5.70
CA ALA A 139 -36.18 11.13 6.84
C ALA A 139 -36.16 10.09 7.97
N PHE A 140 -36.22 8.80 7.64
CA PHE A 140 -36.02 7.72 8.59
C PHE A 140 -34.60 7.73 9.16
N LEU A 141 -33.58 7.79 8.29
CA LEU A 141 -32.17 7.74 8.70
C LEU A 141 -31.81 8.88 9.69
N GLU A 142 -32.20 10.11 9.38
CA GLU A 142 -31.93 11.27 10.25
C GLU A 142 -32.58 11.10 11.64
N LYS A 143 -33.85 10.68 11.68
CA LYS A 143 -34.55 10.41 12.95
C LYS A 143 -33.91 9.28 13.72
N TYR A 144 -33.56 8.19 13.03
CA TYR A 144 -32.93 7.03 13.63
C TYR A 144 -31.57 7.39 14.23
N LEU A 145 -30.67 8.05 13.50
CA LEU A 145 -29.36 8.45 14.02
C LEU A 145 -29.48 9.45 15.17
N GLN A 146 -30.45 10.36 15.11
CA GLN A 146 -30.77 11.27 16.22
C GLN A 146 -31.19 10.50 17.48
N TYR A 147 -32.08 9.50 17.34
CA TYR A 147 -32.51 8.68 18.48
C TYR A 147 -31.41 7.74 18.97
N VAL A 148 -30.56 7.18 18.10
CA VAL A 148 -29.40 6.39 18.52
C VAL A 148 -28.47 7.26 19.35
N TYR A 149 -28.09 8.45 18.84
CA TYR A 149 -27.25 9.40 19.58
C TYR A 149 -27.82 9.72 20.97
N ARG A 150 -29.13 9.97 21.04
CA ARG A 150 -29.82 10.28 22.29
C ARG A 150 -29.89 9.07 23.23
N PHE A 151 -30.37 7.94 22.76
CA PHE A 151 -30.64 6.75 23.57
C PHE A 151 -29.36 6.02 23.99
N SER A 152 -28.27 6.20 23.26
CA SER A 152 -26.94 5.72 23.67
C SER A 152 -26.17 6.72 24.54
N SER A 153 -26.72 7.92 24.80
CA SER A 153 -26.04 8.92 25.63
C SER A 153 -26.09 8.58 27.11
N LYS A 154 -24.98 8.85 27.81
CA LYS A 154 -24.84 8.59 29.25
C LYS A 154 -25.95 9.25 30.07
N ASP A 155 -26.26 10.51 29.80
CA ASP A 155 -27.23 11.29 30.59
C ASP A 155 -28.64 10.74 30.41
N TYR A 156 -29.04 10.42 29.17
CA TYR A 156 -30.36 9.84 28.90
C TYR A 156 -30.54 8.48 29.58
N LEU A 157 -29.53 7.61 29.52
CA LEU A 157 -29.60 6.29 30.14
C LEU A 157 -29.66 6.38 31.66
N ALA A 158 -28.88 7.28 32.27
CA ALA A 158 -28.94 7.52 33.71
C ALA A 158 -30.34 7.95 34.16
N ASP A 159 -30.94 8.92 33.46
CA ASP A 159 -32.31 9.38 33.74
C ASP A 159 -33.35 8.27 33.51
N PHE A 160 -33.21 7.51 32.42
CA PHE A 160 -34.10 6.39 32.11
C PHE A 160 -34.06 5.32 33.22
N PHE A 161 -32.88 4.86 33.61
CA PHE A 161 -32.71 3.85 34.66
C PHE A 161 -33.26 4.32 36.00
N ALA A 162 -33.00 5.58 36.37
CA ALA A 162 -33.61 6.19 37.56
C ALA A 162 -35.14 6.18 37.49
N SER A 163 -35.73 6.51 36.33
CA SER A 163 -37.18 6.56 36.15
C SER A 163 -37.88 5.20 36.26
N VAL A 164 -37.20 4.11 35.90
CA VAL A 164 -37.76 2.74 35.93
C VAL A 164 -37.33 1.94 37.15
N GLN A 165 -36.46 2.48 38.01
CA GLN A 165 -35.82 1.77 39.11
C GLN A 165 -36.81 1.02 40.01
N ALA A 166 -37.85 1.69 40.49
CA ALA A 166 -38.84 1.09 41.39
C ALA A 166 -39.57 -0.10 40.72
N GLY A 167 -39.94 0.05 39.45
CA GLY A 167 -40.60 -1.00 38.68
C GLY A 167 -39.67 -2.16 38.33
N LYS A 168 -38.39 -1.87 38.08
CA LYS A 168 -37.34 -2.87 37.85
C LYS A 168 -37.09 -3.70 39.12
N GLU A 169 -36.92 -3.06 40.26
CA GLU A 169 -36.72 -3.76 41.55
C GLU A 169 -37.88 -4.67 41.92
N ALA A 170 -39.13 -4.23 41.69
CA ALA A 170 -40.30 -5.06 41.93
C ALA A 170 -40.29 -6.33 41.08
N ARG A 171 -39.94 -6.22 39.79
CA ARG A 171 -39.82 -7.37 38.87
C ARG A 171 -38.64 -8.26 39.21
N LEU A 172 -37.49 -7.71 39.60
CA LEU A 172 -36.34 -8.48 40.05
C LEU A 172 -36.63 -9.28 41.31
N ARG A 173 -37.33 -8.70 42.30
CA ARG A 173 -37.78 -9.44 43.49
C ARG A 173 -38.69 -10.60 43.11
N TYR A 174 -39.60 -10.40 42.16
CA TYR A 174 -40.48 -11.46 41.67
C TYR A 174 -39.70 -12.56 40.93
N LEU A 175 -38.84 -12.20 39.97
CA LEU A 175 -38.03 -13.16 39.22
C LEU A 175 -37.15 -14.02 40.12
N ARG A 176 -36.59 -13.44 41.19
CA ARG A 176 -35.76 -14.15 42.17
C ARG A 176 -36.51 -15.16 43.04
N THR A 177 -37.85 -15.19 42.98
CA THR A 177 -38.62 -16.28 43.61
C THR A 177 -38.42 -17.61 42.89
N GLU A 178 -38.09 -17.57 41.59
CA GLU A 178 -37.85 -18.75 40.75
C GLU A 178 -36.38 -18.86 40.32
N PHE A 179 -35.73 -17.72 40.04
CA PHE A 179 -34.35 -17.61 39.58
C PHE A 179 -33.48 -16.87 40.61
N ALA A 180 -33.13 -17.55 41.71
CA ALA A 180 -32.47 -16.93 42.87
C ALA A 180 -31.19 -16.14 42.52
N ASP A 181 -30.42 -16.63 41.54
CA ASP A 181 -29.13 -16.05 41.14
C ASP A 181 -29.25 -14.99 40.04
N TYR A 182 -30.46 -14.72 39.51
CA TYR A 182 -30.63 -13.76 38.42
C TYR A 182 -30.29 -12.33 38.87
N GLN A 183 -29.42 -11.69 38.09
CA GLN A 183 -29.07 -10.28 38.22
C GLN A 183 -29.27 -9.58 36.88
N CYS A 184 -29.78 -8.36 36.93
CA CYS A 184 -29.79 -7.45 35.79
C CYS A 184 -28.68 -6.43 36.00
N SER A 185 -27.76 -6.34 35.05
CA SER A 185 -26.63 -5.41 35.08
C SER A 185 -26.98 -4.19 34.24
N GLU A 186 -27.12 -3.02 34.87
CA GLU A 186 -27.19 -1.75 34.12
C GLU A 186 -25.89 -1.43 33.41
N GLN A 187 -24.77 -1.93 33.95
CA GLN A 187 -23.44 -1.72 33.41
C GLN A 187 -23.31 -2.32 31.99
N ASP A 188 -23.92 -3.48 31.74
CA ASP A 188 -23.87 -4.14 30.43
C ASP A 188 -24.53 -3.27 29.34
N PHE A 189 -25.67 -2.63 29.69
CA PHE A 189 -26.34 -1.69 28.79
C PHE A 189 -25.54 -0.40 28.59
N LEU A 190 -24.86 0.09 29.62
CA LEU A 190 -24.00 1.27 29.52
C LEU A 190 -22.78 1.01 28.63
N GLU A 191 -22.18 -0.18 28.70
CA GLU A 191 -21.06 -0.59 27.87
C GLU A 191 -21.46 -0.71 26.40
N GLU A 192 -22.60 -1.36 26.11
CA GLU A 192 -23.13 -1.45 24.75
C GLU A 192 -23.45 -0.06 24.17
N ALA A 193 -24.08 0.81 24.96
CA ALA A 193 -24.38 2.18 24.57
C ALA A 193 -23.12 3.01 24.29
N GLN A 194 -22.07 2.88 25.11
CA GLN A 194 -20.78 3.54 24.87
C GLN A 194 -20.15 3.06 23.55
N TYR A 195 -20.20 1.76 23.30
CA TYR A 195 -19.69 1.19 22.05
C TYR A 195 -20.47 1.70 20.83
N VAL A 196 -21.81 1.71 20.89
CA VAL A 196 -22.69 2.29 19.85
C VAL A 196 -22.37 3.77 19.61
N GLN A 197 -22.18 4.54 20.68
CA GLN A 197 -21.86 5.97 20.58
C GLN A 197 -20.47 6.21 19.96
N ALA A 198 -19.47 5.38 20.30
CA ALA A 198 -18.14 5.44 19.71
C ALA A 198 -18.13 5.13 18.20
N LEU A 199 -19.05 4.28 17.74
CA LEU A 199 -19.26 3.99 16.32
C LEU A 199 -20.06 5.05 15.56
N LEU A 200 -20.70 5.99 16.26
CA LEU A 200 -21.55 7.02 15.68
C LEU A 200 -20.81 8.32 15.42
N LEU A 201 -19.80 8.65 16.24
CA LEU A 201 -19.13 9.96 16.19
C LEU A 201 -17.89 9.94 15.29
N PRO A 202 -17.79 10.89 14.32
CA PRO A 202 -16.61 11.03 13.48
C PRO A 202 -15.32 11.35 14.22
N GLN A 203 -14.20 10.91 13.65
CA GLN A 203 -12.83 11.11 14.13
C GLN A 203 -12.04 12.00 13.14
N GLY A 204 -12.59 13.16 12.79
CA GLY A 204 -11.92 14.18 11.97
C GLY A 204 -11.39 13.63 10.62
N PRO A 205 -10.07 13.71 10.35
CA PRO A 205 -9.50 13.27 9.07
C PRO A 205 -9.64 11.76 8.80
N TYR A 206 -9.93 10.94 9.82
CA TYR A 206 -10.06 9.49 9.63
C TYR A 206 -11.46 9.07 9.17
N SER A 207 -12.45 9.94 9.35
CA SER A 207 -13.84 9.68 8.95
C SER A 207 -14.17 10.24 7.59
N LEU A 208 -13.57 11.36 7.19
CA LEU A 208 -13.71 11.95 5.88
C LEU A 208 -12.33 12.26 5.29
N LEU A 209 -12.00 11.60 4.18
CA LEU A 209 -10.82 11.89 3.40
C LEU A 209 -11.17 12.93 2.33
N ALA A 210 -10.34 13.95 2.19
CA ALA A 210 -10.50 14.99 1.18
C ALA A 210 -9.20 15.19 0.42
N PHE A 211 -9.22 15.10 -0.91
CA PHE A 211 -8.05 15.21 -1.78
C PHE A 211 -8.27 16.28 -2.83
N ARG A 212 -7.26 17.12 -3.07
CA ARG A 212 -7.32 18.10 -4.15
C ARG A 212 -6.86 17.47 -5.45
N SER A 213 -7.69 17.51 -6.49
CA SER A 213 -7.31 17.06 -7.84
C SER A 213 -6.49 18.13 -8.58
N THR A 214 -5.84 17.76 -9.69
CA THR A 214 -5.07 18.68 -10.55
C THR A 214 -5.91 19.86 -11.07
N GLY A 215 -7.22 19.65 -11.27
CA GLY A 215 -8.16 20.70 -11.69
C GLY A 215 -8.65 21.61 -10.55
N GLY A 216 -8.15 21.42 -9.33
CA GLY A 216 -8.54 22.19 -8.15
C GLY A 216 -9.84 21.74 -7.48
N GLN A 217 -10.52 20.74 -8.05
CA GLN A 217 -11.69 20.08 -7.45
C GLN A 217 -11.29 19.32 -6.18
N ILE A 218 -12.28 19.01 -5.34
CA ILE A 218 -12.05 18.28 -4.09
C ILE A 218 -12.76 16.94 -4.18
N GLU A 219 -12.00 15.85 -4.19
CA GLU A 219 -12.54 14.49 -4.07
C GLU A 219 -12.75 14.16 -2.59
N LEU A 220 -13.97 13.75 -2.25
CA LEU A 220 -14.38 13.38 -0.90
C LEU A 220 -14.68 11.90 -0.81
N ILE A 221 -14.06 11.23 0.15
CA ILE A 221 -14.29 9.82 0.44
C ILE A 221 -14.67 9.69 1.91
N ASN A 222 -15.91 9.28 2.16
CA ASN A 222 -16.33 8.90 3.49
C ASN A 222 -15.68 7.57 3.85
N ALA A 223 -14.87 7.58 4.91
CA ALA A 223 -14.23 6.39 5.50
C ALA A 223 -14.95 5.95 6.79
N HIS A 224 -15.99 6.67 7.20
CA HIS A 224 -16.83 6.34 8.35
C HIS A 224 -17.87 5.25 7.99
N THR A 225 -18.22 4.44 8.99
CA THR A 225 -19.25 3.39 8.94
C THR A 225 -20.69 3.89 8.78
N ILE A 226 -20.93 5.21 8.81
CA ILE A 226 -22.26 5.81 8.62
C ILE A 226 -22.17 6.90 7.54
N PRO A 227 -23.30 7.26 6.90
CA PRO A 227 -23.32 8.36 5.94
C PRO A 227 -22.91 9.67 6.59
N LEU A 228 -22.17 10.51 5.85
CA LEU A 228 -21.76 11.84 6.29
C LEU A 228 -22.38 12.90 5.39
N GLU A 229 -22.90 13.96 5.99
CA GLU A 229 -23.41 15.12 5.28
C GLU A 229 -22.32 16.20 5.23
N VAL A 230 -21.87 16.53 4.03
CA VAL A 230 -20.91 17.61 3.80
C VAL A 230 -21.67 18.93 3.77
N LEU A 231 -21.23 19.85 4.64
CA LEU A 231 -21.84 21.15 4.85
C LEU A 231 -21.21 22.21 3.96
N GLY A 232 -19.89 22.19 3.81
CA GLY A 232 -19.17 23.30 3.20
C GLY A 232 -17.65 23.18 3.32
N THR A 233 -16.95 24.26 2.97
CA THR A 233 -15.49 24.33 3.07
C THR A 233 -15.03 25.61 3.75
N SER A 234 -13.79 25.65 4.21
CA SER A 234 -13.21 26.83 4.86
C SER A 234 -11.70 26.91 4.67
N PHE A 235 -11.13 28.10 4.92
CA PHE A 235 -9.68 28.33 4.90
C PHE A 235 -8.99 27.96 6.22
N GLN A 236 -9.67 28.13 7.36
CA GLN A 236 -9.18 27.80 8.70
C GLN A 236 -10.10 26.77 9.36
N GLU A 237 -9.55 25.91 10.20
CA GLU A 237 -10.26 24.79 10.82
C GLU A 237 -11.49 25.25 11.62
N ASP A 238 -11.32 26.26 12.49
CA ASP A 238 -12.38 26.78 13.36
C ASP A 238 -13.29 27.84 12.70
N ALA A 239 -13.07 28.14 11.41
CA ALA A 239 -13.87 29.14 10.73
C ALA A 239 -15.25 28.59 10.36
N LYS A 240 -16.25 29.49 10.35
CA LYS A 240 -17.57 29.17 9.80
C LYS A 240 -17.41 28.76 8.32
N PRO A 241 -17.91 27.58 7.90
CA PRO A 241 -17.76 27.15 6.51
C PRO A 241 -18.59 28.02 5.56
N GLU A 242 -18.07 28.19 4.35
CA GLU A 242 -18.89 28.52 3.20
C GLU A 242 -19.72 27.29 2.84
N LEU A 243 -21.04 27.41 3.03
CA LEU A 243 -21.97 26.29 2.85
C LEU A 243 -22.13 25.94 1.37
N LEU A 244 -22.27 24.64 1.09
CA LEU A 244 -22.68 24.18 -0.23
C LEU A 244 -24.13 24.64 -0.52
N PRO A 245 -24.47 24.91 -1.80
CA PRO A 245 -25.83 25.28 -2.17
C PRO A 245 -26.87 24.23 -1.78
N GLU A 246 -26.48 22.95 -1.86
CA GLU A 246 -27.29 21.81 -1.46
C GLU A 246 -26.42 20.84 -0.65
N PRO A 247 -26.94 20.24 0.43
CA PRO A 247 -26.18 19.30 1.24
C PRO A 247 -25.78 18.05 0.45
N VAL A 248 -24.54 17.63 0.65
CA VAL A 248 -23.94 16.49 -0.04
C VAL A 248 -23.83 15.32 0.92
N ILE A 249 -24.70 14.31 0.76
CA ILE A 249 -24.57 13.06 1.50
C ILE A 249 -23.52 12.17 0.82
N LEU A 250 -22.57 11.70 1.63
CA LEU A 250 -21.59 10.71 1.26
C LEU A 250 -22.01 9.35 1.82
N PRO A 251 -22.06 8.30 0.98
CA PRO A 251 -22.40 6.96 1.44
C PRO A 251 -21.40 6.45 2.48
N ALA A 252 -21.85 5.63 3.42
CA ALA A 252 -20.97 4.97 4.40
C ALA A 252 -19.90 4.10 3.73
N ALA A 253 -18.72 3.97 4.34
CA ALA A 253 -17.74 2.95 4.01
C ALA A 253 -18.07 1.61 4.66
N ALA A 254 -17.65 0.51 4.03
CA ALA A 254 -17.74 -0.79 4.66
C ALA A 254 -16.77 -0.85 5.84
N PRO A 255 -17.16 -1.44 6.98
CA PRO A 255 -16.20 -1.69 8.05
C PRO A 255 -15.04 -2.53 7.50
N ARG A 256 -13.79 -2.20 7.87
CA ARG A 256 -12.58 -2.89 7.38
C ARG A 256 -12.64 -4.38 7.72
N GLU A 257 -13.12 -5.18 6.77
CA GLU A 257 -13.44 -6.60 6.99
C GLU A 257 -12.20 -7.45 7.29
N TYR A 258 -11.02 -7.03 6.84
CA TYR A 258 -9.74 -7.70 7.15
C TYR A 258 -9.40 -7.65 8.63
N LEU A 259 -9.59 -6.49 9.28
CA LEU A 259 -9.32 -6.33 10.71
C LEU A 259 -10.33 -7.15 11.52
N LEU A 260 -11.62 -7.07 11.19
CA LEU A 260 -12.67 -7.85 11.86
C LEU A 260 -12.45 -9.36 11.76
N ARG A 261 -11.91 -9.86 10.63
CA ARG A 261 -11.61 -11.29 10.45
C ARG A 261 -10.33 -11.73 11.18
N GLN A 262 -9.30 -10.87 11.30
CA GLN A 262 -8.14 -11.16 12.14
C GLN A 262 -8.51 -11.24 13.63
N TYR A 263 -9.44 -10.40 14.09
CA TYR A 263 -9.96 -10.47 15.47
C TYR A 263 -10.77 -11.73 15.74
N LYS A 264 -11.50 -12.26 14.75
CA LYS A 264 -12.27 -13.51 14.89
C LYS A 264 -11.42 -14.78 14.77
N HIS A 265 -10.24 -14.72 14.15
CA HIS A 265 -9.34 -15.85 13.98
C HIS A 265 -7.88 -15.42 14.17
N PRO A 266 -7.29 -15.58 15.38
CA PRO A 266 -5.89 -15.24 15.59
C PRO A 266 -4.96 -16.18 14.80
N LEU A 267 -4.39 -15.63 13.72
CA LEU A 267 -3.05 -15.86 13.13
C LEU A 267 -2.51 -17.27 12.83
N HIS A 268 -3.22 -18.37 13.05
CA HIS A 268 -2.68 -19.71 12.78
C HIS A 268 -3.50 -20.49 11.76
N MET A 269 -3.57 -20.09 10.47
CA MET A 269 -4.01 -21.06 9.45
C MET A 269 -3.84 -20.74 7.95
N PHE A 270 -2.93 -19.90 7.47
CA PHE A 270 -2.84 -19.69 6.00
C PHE A 270 -1.42 -19.77 5.44
N PRO A 271 -1.05 -20.90 4.78
CA PRO A 271 0.09 -20.96 3.90
C PRO A 271 -0.21 -20.29 2.54
N ASP A 272 0.83 -19.70 1.96
CA ASP A 272 0.87 -18.90 0.73
C ASP A 272 0.41 -19.71 -0.50
N THR A 273 -0.88 -19.70 -0.79
CA THR A 273 -1.49 -20.45 -1.92
C THR A 273 -2.48 -19.57 -2.67
N GLN A 274 -2.92 -19.98 -3.87
CA GLN A 274 -3.94 -19.30 -4.69
C GLN A 274 -5.17 -18.79 -3.90
N GLN A 275 -5.51 -19.43 -2.78
CA GLN A 275 -6.53 -18.95 -1.85
C GLN A 275 -6.21 -17.56 -1.29
N MET A 276 -4.96 -17.23 -0.95
CA MET A 276 -4.55 -15.87 -0.54
C MET A 276 -4.79 -14.85 -1.65
N ARG A 277 -4.52 -15.15 -2.93
CA ARG A 277 -4.83 -14.21 -4.02
C ARG A 277 -6.32 -13.94 -4.14
N SER A 278 -7.15 -14.99 -4.12
CA SER A 278 -8.60 -14.84 -4.14
C SER A 278 -9.17 -14.15 -2.89
N LEU A 279 -8.55 -14.37 -1.73
CA LEU A 279 -8.93 -13.72 -0.48
C LEU A 279 -8.50 -12.25 -0.48
N SER A 280 -7.30 -11.94 -1.00
CA SER A 280 -6.82 -10.57 -1.17
C SER A 280 -7.73 -9.81 -2.12
N GLU A 281 -8.07 -10.39 -3.27
CA GLU A 281 -8.99 -9.80 -4.23
C GLU A 281 -10.39 -9.60 -3.65
N TYR A 282 -10.94 -10.60 -2.94
CA TYR A 282 -12.23 -10.49 -2.27
C TYR A 282 -12.21 -9.43 -1.15
N VAL A 283 -11.17 -9.42 -0.32
CA VAL A 283 -10.98 -8.46 0.77
C VAL A 283 -10.80 -7.06 0.20
N LEU A 284 -9.99 -6.88 -0.85
CA LEU A 284 -9.83 -5.61 -1.55
C LEU A 284 -11.16 -5.16 -2.14
N ALA A 285 -11.92 -6.04 -2.80
CA ALA A 285 -13.25 -5.74 -3.34
C ALA A 285 -14.28 -5.37 -2.25
N GLN A 286 -14.20 -5.97 -1.07
CA GLN A 286 -15.02 -5.62 0.10
C GLN A 286 -14.58 -4.30 0.77
N GLN A 287 -13.32 -3.89 0.57
CA GLN A 287 -12.69 -2.72 1.20
C GLN A 287 -12.54 -1.50 0.27
N VAL A 288 -12.90 -1.61 -1.01
CA VAL A 288 -12.95 -0.42 -1.87
C VAL A 288 -13.96 0.53 -1.24
N PRO A 289 -13.54 1.71 -0.76
CA PRO A 289 -14.48 2.72 -0.29
C PRO A 289 -15.44 3.03 -1.44
N PRO A 290 -16.69 3.43 -1.17
CA PRO A 290 -17.57 3.90 -2.23
C PRO A 290 -16.83 4.98 -3.05
N PRO A 291 -17.06 5.04 -4.38
CA PRO A 291 -16.38 6.01 -5.24
C PRO A 291 -16.55 7.41 -4.65
N GLY A 292 -15.44 8.16 -4.60
CA GLY A 292 -15.42 9.49 -4.02
C GLY A 292 -16.39 10.43 -4.73
N ARG A 293 -16.96 11.39 -3.99
CA ARG A 293 -17.78 12.44 -4.55
C ARG A 293 -16.92 13.67 -4.83
N ILE A 294 -17.02 14.20 -6.05
CA ILE A 294 -16.25 15.37 -6.47
C ILE A 294 -17.07 16.63 -6.16
N LEU A 295 -16.50 17.52 -5.37
CA LEU A 295 -16.96 18.90 -5.23
C LEU A 295 -16.28 19.79 -6.28
N PRO A 296 -16.96 20.85 -6.76
CA PRO A 296 -16.35 21.83 -7.64
C PRO A 296 -15.12 22.46 -6.98
N ALA A 297 -14.24 23.04 -7.81
CA ALA A 297 -13.04 23.69 -7.31
C ALA A 297 -13.41 24.89 -6.42
N VAL A 298 -12.95 24.85 -5.17
CA VAL A 298 -13.08 25.96 -4.22
C VAL A 298 -11.69 26.53 -3.94
N PRO A 299 -11.34 27.69 -4.50
CA PRO A 299 -10.03 28.30 -4.32
C PRO A 299 -9.73 28.58 -2.83
N GLY A 300 -8.53 28.22 -2.38
CA GLY A 300 -8.09 28.49 -1.00
C GLY A 300 -8.71 27.59 0.08
N ALA A 301 -9.73 26.78 -0.21
CA ALA A 301 -10.29 25.86 0.77
C ALA A 301 -9.20 24.93 1.32
N ARG A 302 -9.08 24.81 2.64
CA ARG A 302 -8.13 23.91 3.31
C ARG A 302 -8.81 22.84 4.14
N TYR A 303 -10.09 23.04 4.45
CA TYR A 303 -10.88 22.13 5.28
C TYR A 303 -12.27 21.93 4.69
N VAL A 304 -12.80 20.73 4.90
CA VAL A 304 -14.17 20.33 4.59
C VAL A 304 -14.91 20.16 5.91
N HIS A 305 -16.06 20.81 6.02
CA HIS A 305 -16.94 20.72 7.18
C HIS A 305 -18.06 19.74 6.87
N TYR A 306 -18.35 18.85 7.80
CA TYR A 306 -19.33 17.77 7.63
C TYR A 306 -19.99 17.42 8.96
N ARG A 307 -21.05 16.61 8.92
CA ARG A 307 -21.73 16.10 10.11
C ARG A 307 -22.34 14.72 9.87
N VAL A 308 -22.82 14.12 10.95
CA VAL A 308 -23.70 12.96 10.88
C VAL A 308 -25.15 13.45 10.66
N PRO A 309 -25.89 12.92 9.67
CA PRO A 309 -27.28 13.31 9.45
C PRO A 309 -28.12 13.17 10.73
N GLY A 310 -28.91 14.19 11.08
CA GLY A 310 -29.75 14.20 12.29
C GLY A 310 -29.02 14.59 13.59
N ILE A 311 -27.69 14.79 13.56
CA ILE A 311 -26.91 15.24 14.72
C ILE A 311 -26.44 16.68 14.52
N ASP A 312 -26.70 17.55 15.50
CA ASP A 312 -26.32 18.97 15.48
C ASP A 312 -24.87 19.17 15.99
N SER A 313 -23.92 18.50 15.34
CA SER A 313 -22.50 18.63 15.62
C SER A 313 -21.72 18.57 14.33
N ALA A 314 -20.94 19.62 14.05
CA ALA A 314 -20.07 19.70 12.89
C ALA A 314 -18.67 19.19 13.22
N PHE A 315 -18.08 18.54 12.23
CA PHE A 315 -16.73 17.99 12.23
C PHE A 315 -15.97 18.55 11.04
N VAL A 316 -14.64 18.46 11.11
CA VAL A 316 -13.75 19.06 10.13
C VAL A 316 -12.71 18.03 9.66
N ALA A 317 -12.41 18.06 8.35
CA ALA A 317 -11.37 17.26 7.73
C ALA A 317 -10.47 18.15 6.86
N PRO A 318 -9.14 18.02 6.97
CA PRO A 318 -8.21 18.76 6.11
C PRO A 318 -8.26 18.23 4.68
N ILE A 319 -8.05 19.13 3.71
CA ILE A 319 -7.91 18.80 2.30
C ILE A 319 -6.44 18.51 2.03
N SER A 320 -6.13 17.26 1.66
CA SER A 320 -4.80 16.83 1.27
C SER A 320 -4.33 17.58 0.02
N VAL A 321 -3.05 17.98 0.03
CA VAL A 321 -2.34 18.50 -1.16
C VAL A 321 -1.97 17.39 -2.14
N TRP A 322 -1.98 16.13 -1.68
CA TRP A 322 -1.76 14.96 -2.49
C TRP A 322 -3.08 14.46 -3.09
N GLN A 323 -3.00 13.89 -4.29
CA GLN A 323 -4.14 13.29 -4.99
C GLN A 323 -4.41 11.88 -4.45
N ASN A 324 -5.64 11.41 -4.57
CA ASN A 324 -6.01 10.02 -4.27
C ASN A 324 -5.78 9.11 -5.49
N ASP A 325 -4.58 9.18 -6.01
CA ASP A 325 -4.20 8.46 -7.21
C ASP A 325 -3.75 7.04 -6.82
N ARG A 326 -4.60 6.05 -7.10
CA ARG A 326 -4.22 4.63 -7.06
C ARG A 326 -3.48 4.25 -8.34
N ILE A 327 -2.37 4.93 -8.61
CA ILE A 327 -1.56 4.72 -9.82
C ILE A 327 -0.49 3.66 -9.51
N ASP A 328 -0.34 2.70 -10.42
CA ASP A 328 0.77 1.74 -10.37
C ASP A 328 2.11 2.48 -10.35
N SER A 329 3.02 2.02 -9.47
CA SER A 329 4.41 2.48 -9.56
C SER A 329 4.97 2.19 -10.96
N PRO A 330 5.97 2.96 -11.42
CA PRO A 330 6.50 2.77 -12.76
C PRO A 330 7.05 1.37 -12.99
N ARG A 331 7.62 0.75 -11.95
CA ARG A 331 8.02 -0.66 -11.94
C ARG A 331 6.82 -1.59 -12.15
N GLN A 332 5.73 -1.44 -11.41
CA GLN A 332 4.53 -2.27 -11.58
C GLN A 332 3.95 -2.15 -12.99
N SER A 333 3.80 -0.92 -13.50
CA SER A 333 3.32 -0.70 -14.87
C SER A 333 4.21 -1.37 -15.91
N LEU A 334 5.53 -1.27 -15.75
CA LEU A 334 6.49 -1.82 -16.70
C LEU A 334 6.42 -3.35 -16.76
N PHE A 335 6.43 -4.03 -15.60
CA PHE A 335 6.38 -5.48 -15.55
C PHE A 335 5.01 -6.06 -15.90
N SER A 336 3.90 -5.37 -15.61
CA SER A 336 2.56 -5.84 -15.98
C SER A 336 2.29 -5.75 -17.49
N GLN A 337 2.97 -4.84 -18.19
CA GLN A 337 2.84 -4.63 -19.64
C GLN A 337 3.96 -5.30 -20.46
N ALA A 338 4.91 -5.96 -19.80
CA ALA A 338 6.03 -6.63 -20.45
C ALA A 338 5.53 -7.74 -21.40
N THR A 339 6.01 -7.73 -22.66
CA THR A 339 5.64 -8.77 -23.63
C THR A 339 6.86 -9.18 -24.43
N LEU A 340 7.39 -10.37 -24.18
CA LEU A 340 8.59 -10.86 -24.85
C LEU A 340 8.33 -11.23 -26.32
N ASN A 341 7.10 -11.66 -26.66
CA ASN A 341 6.73 -12.09 -28.02
C ASN A 341 6.85 -10.98 -29.09
N ARG A 342 7.02 -9.71 -28.69
CA ARG A 342 7.27 -8.59 -29.61
C ARG A 342 8.69 -8.61 -30.20
N PHE A 343 9.60 -9.40 -29.62
CA PHE A 343 10.99 -9.52 -30.05
C PHE A 343 11.18 -10.86 -30.78
N PRO A 344 11.09 -10.89 -32.13
CA PRO A 344 11.08 -12.14 -32.89
C PRO A 344 12.40 -12.91 -32.85
N PHE A 345 13.49 -12.27 -32.42
CA PHE A 345 14.80 -12.91 -32.26
C PHE A 345 14.90 -13.76 -30.98
N LEU A 346 14.04 -13.54 -29.99
CA LEU A 346 14.05 -14.31 -28.76
C LEU A 346 13.54 -15.73 -29.02
N LYS A 347 14.32 -16.73 -28.61
CA LYS A 347 13.88 -18.12 -28.52
C LYS A 347 13.53 -18.42 -27.08
N ILE A 348 12.26 -18.68 -26.79
CA ILE A 348 11.75 -18.88 -25.44
C ILE A 348 11.31 -20.33 -25.28
N SER A 349 11.85 -21.03 -24.28
CA SER A 349 11.50 -22.42 -23.95
C SER A 349 11.67 -22.66 -22.45
N GLU A 350 10.66 -23.21 -21.77
CA GLU A 350 10.70 -23.67 -20.36
C GLU A 350 11.73 -22.96 -19.46
N GLY A 351 11.40 -21.74 -19.01
CA GLY A 351 12.26 -20.98 -18.09
C GLY A 351 13.54 -20.40 -18.69
N LEU A 352 13.78 -20.56 -19.99
CA LEU A 352 14.94 -20.01 -20.71
C LEU A 352 14.51 -19.00 -21.77
N ILE A 353 15.19 -17.84 -21.79
CA ILE A 353 15.20 -16.88 -22.90
C ILE A 353 16.57 -16.95 -23.54
N TYR A 354 16.61 -17.33 -24.81
CA TYR A 354 17.83 -17.44 -25.59
C TYR A 354 17.88 -16.35 -26.67
N ILE A 355 18.98 -15.60 -26.70
CA ILE A 355 19.26 -14.54 -27.66
C ILE A 355 20.37 -15.04 -28.60
N PRO A 356 20.06 -15.33 -29.87
CA PRO A 356 21.02 -15.91 -30.82
C PRO A 356 22.06 -14.88 -31.28
N ALA A 357 23.13 -15.37 -31.90
CA ALA A 357 24.10 -14.53 -32.59
C ALA A 357 23.46 -13.63 -33.66
N GLY A 358 24.06 -12.46 -33.92
CA GLY A 358 23.58 -11.48 -34.90
C GLY A 358 23.15 -10.15 -34.28
N LEU A 359 22.90 -9.16 -35.14
CA LEU A 359 22.46 -7.83 -34.74
C LEU A 359 20.94 -7.78 -34.58
N HIS A 360 20.48 -7.45 -33.38
CA HIS A 360 19.08 -7.31 -33.01
C HIS A 360 18.81 -5.87 -32.56
N GLN A 361 17.90 -5.19 -33.25
CA GLN A 361 17.45 -3.84 -32.87
C GLN A 361 16.35 -3.96 -31.82
N VAL A 362 16.49 -3.17 -30.74
CA VAL A 362 15.57 -3.15 -29.60
C VAL A 362 15.11 -1.71 -29.43
N ASP A 363 13.95 -1.38 -30.00
CA ASP A 363 13.37 -0.02 -30.02
C ASP A 363 12.34 0.21 -28.88
N SER A 364 12.16 -0.76 -27.99
CA SER A 364 11.29 -0.69 -26.81
C SER A 364 11.82 -1.58 -25.70
N ASP A 365 11.43 -1.32 -24.45
CA ASP A 365 11.94 -2.06 -23.29
C ASP A 365 11.84 -3.59 -23.43
N LEU A 366 12.99 -4.25 -23.28
CA LEU A 366 13.11 -5.68 -23.12
C LEU A 366 13.07 -6.01 -21.62
N VAL A 367 11.86 -6.28 -21.13
CA VAL A 367 11.59 -6.52 -19.71
C VAL A 367 11.42 -8.02 -19.48
N ILE A 368 12.35 -8.60 -18.73
CA ILE A 368 12.43 -10.03 -18.45
C ILE A 368 11.92 -10.28 -17.02
N PRO A 369 10.89 -11.14 -16.84
CA PRO A 369 10.33 -11.43 -15.53
C PRO A 369 11.32 -12.22 -14.65
N ALA A 370 10.93 -12.49 -13.41
CA ALA A 370 11.65 -13.42 -12.54
C ALA A 370 11.45 -14.87 -13.00
N ASP A 371 12.15 -15.80 -12.35
CA ASP A 371 12.00 -17.25 -12.54
C ASP A 371 12.35 -17.75 -13.96
N MET A 372 13.23 -17.00 -14.64
CA MET A 372 13.80 -17.40 -15.92
C MET A 372 15.33 -17.39 -15.88
N GLU A 373 15.92 -17.80 -16.99
CA GLU A 373 17.34 -17.70 -17.28
C GLU A 373 17.50 -17.00 -18.63
N VAL A 374 18.41 -16.02 -18.72
CA VAL A 374 18.66 -15.30 -19.97
C VAL A 374 20.02 -15.70 -20.51
N ARG A 375 20.08 -16.23 -21.73
CA ARG A 375 21.33 -16.64 -22.39
C ARG A 375 21.58 -15.84 -23.66
N LEU A 376 22.74 -15.20 -23.75
CA LEU A 376 23.24 -14.55 -24.95
C LEU A 376 24.35 -15.39 -25.57
N GLU A 377 24.16 -15.80 -26.82
CA GLU A 377 25.13 -16.54 -27.61
C GLU A 377 26.33 -15.66 -28.02
N ALA A 378 27.51 -16.26 -28.18
CA ALA A 378 28.67 -15.58 -28.76
C ALA A 378 28.29 -14.89 -30.10
N GLY A 379 28.68 -13.63 -30.27
CA GLY A 379 28.33 -12.83 -31.44
C GLY A 379 26.91 -12.24 -31.43
N ALA A 380 26.12 -12.43 -30.36
CA ALA A 380 24.85 -11.72 -30.17
C ALA A 380 25.10 -10.22 -29.95
N GLN A 381 24.36 -9.37 -30.65
CA GLN A 381 24.47 -7.92 -30.54
C GLN A 381 23.08 -7.30 -30.33
N LEU A 382 22.88 -6.63 -29.20
CA LEU A 382 21.65 -5.88 -28.90
C LEU A 382 21.93 -4.39 -29.06
N ASP A 383 21.24 -3.74 -29.99
CA ASP A 383 21.25 -2.29 -30.17
C ASP A 383 19.99 -1.68 -29.55
N LEU A 384 20.14 -1.13 -28.34
CA LEU A 384 19.09 -0.50 -27.54
C LEU A 384 18.88 0.94 -28.01
N ARG A 385 17.74 1.24 -28.61
CA ARG A 385 17.45 2.55 -29.24
C ARG A 385 16.17 3.16 -28.68
N ARG A 386 15.98 4.46 -28.91
CA ARG A 386 14.78 5.22 -28.54
C ARG A 386 14.42 5.12 -27.05
N GLY A 387 15.44 5.05 -26.20
CA GLY A 387 15.28 4.92 -24.75
C GLY A 387 15.02 3.48 -24.29
N ALA A 388 15.17 2.47 -25.16
CA ALA A 388 14.90 1.08 -24.80
C ALA A 388 15.84 0.57 -23.70
N ARG A 389 15.25 -0.14 -22.73
CA ARG A 389 15.97 -0.67 -21.58
C ARG A 389 15.98 -2.19 -21.62
N PHE A 390 17.14 -2.78 -21.36
CA PHE A 390 17.23 -4.19 -21.00
C PHE A 390 17.04 -4.28 -19.48
N ILE A 391 15.89 -4.76 -19.01
CA ILE A 391 15.61 -4.89 -17.58
C ILE A 391 15.31 -6.34 -17.27
N SER A 392 16.13 -6.98 -16.46
CA SER A 392 15.95 -8.39 -16.09
C SER A 392 15.76 -8.59 -14.59
N ARG A 393 14.75 -9.38 -14.22
CA ARG A 393 14.63 -9.98 -12.88
C ARG A 393 15.11 -11.43 -12.83
N SER A 394 15.77 -11.86 -13.90
CA SER A 394 16.35 -13.19 -14.05
C SER A 394 17.86 -13.07 -14.27
N PRO A 395 18.65 -14.06 -13.80
CA PRO A 395 20.09 -14.07 -14.03
C PRO A 395 20.43 -14.09 -15.53
N VAL A 396 21.51 -13.38 -15.88
CA VAL A 396 21.97 -13.20 -17.26
C VAL A 396 23.28 -13.95 -17.46
N PHE A 397 23.32 -14.76 -18.51
CA PHE A 397 24.47 -15.56 -18.91
C PHE A 397 24.88 -15.16 -20.33
N ALA A 398 26.07 -14.64 -20.49
CA ALA A 398 26.59 -14.22 -21.79
C ALA A 398 28.01 -14.76 -21.98
N TYR A 399 28.24 -15.45 -23.10
CA TYR A 399 29.50 -16.15 -23.37
C TYR A 399 30.09 -15.70 -24.70
N GLY A 400 30.57 -14.46 -24.75
CA GLY A 400 31.31 -13.92 -25.90
C GLY A 400 32.76 -14.40 -25.94
N THR A 401 33.33 -14.42 -27.15
CA THR A 401 34.77 -14.69 -27.37
C THR A 401 35.47 -13.46 -27.93
N GLU A 402 36.80 -13.51 -28.07
CA GLU A 402 37.54 -12.43 -28.73
C GLU A 402 37.16 -12.29 -30.21
N GLU A 403 36.87 -13.39 -30.92
CA GLU A 403 36.42 -13.36 -32.31
C GLU A 403 34.93 -13.02 -32.46
N ALA A 404 34.11 -13.42 -31.49
CA ALA A 404 32.67 -13.24 -31.49
C ALA A 404 32.17 -12.71 -30.14
N PRO A 405 32.46 -11.43 -29.81
CA PRO A 405 32.01 -10.85 -28.55
C PRO A 405 30.49 -10.73 -28.53
N VAL A 406 29.91 -10.80 -27.34
CA VAL A 406 28.53 -10.34 -27.12
C VAL A 406 28.58 -8.82 -27.01
N LYS A 407 27.69 -8.10 -27.71
CA LYS A 407 27.62 -6.63 -27.62
C LYS A 407 26.25 -6.19 -27.13
N ILE A 408 26.19 -5.36 -26.10
CA ILE A 408 24.97 -4.66 -25.68
C ILE A 408 25.29 -3.17 -25.74
N PHE A 409 24.70 -2.47 -26.69
CA PHE A 409 25.09 -1.09 -27.00
C PHE A 409 23.88 -0.26 -27.36
N SER A 410 24.06 1.06 -27.45
CA SER A 410 23.02 1.96 -27.95
C SER A 410 23.56 2.83 -29.06
N GLY A 411 23.10 2.65 -30.30
CA GLY A 411 23.54 3.45 -31.44
C GLY A 411 23.19 4.94 -31.33
N ASP A 412 22.14 5.28 -30.57
CA ASP A 412 21.63 6.64 -30.38
C ASP A 412 21.85 7.20 -28.96
N ARG A 413 22.65 6.51 -28.12
CA ARG A 413 23.01 6.92 -26.74
C ARG A 413 21.86 6.98 -25.76
N SER A 414 20.77 6.26 -26.03
CA SER A 414 19.56 6.33 -25.20
C SER A 414 19.26 5.05 -24.42
N GLY A 415 19.92 3.93 -24.74
CA GLY A 415 19.65 2.65 -24.12
C GLY A 415 20.37 2.42 -22.80
N SER A 416 19.81 1.55 -21.94
CA SER A 416 20.36 1.23 -20.60
C SER A 416 20.15 -0.24 -20.23
N VAL A 417 20.91 -0.73 -19.25
CA VAL A 417 20.86 -2.12 -18.78
C VAL A 417 20.70 -2.17 -17.26
N ALA A 418 19.73 -2.95 -16.77
CA ALA A 418 19.56 -3.24 -15.35
C ALA A 418 19.21 -4.71 -15.10
N VAL A 419 19.91 -5.34 -14.15
CA VAL A 419 19.62 -6.68 -13.63
C VAL A 419 19.30 -6.55 -12.14
N LEU A 420 18.11 -7.00 -11.75
CA LEU A 420 17.47 -6.61 -10.50
C LEU A 420 16.97 -7.83 -9.72
N GLN A 421 17.46 -8.00 -8.49
CA GLN A 421 16.91 -8.92 -7.50
C GLN A 421 16.82 -10.36 -8.02
N THR A 422 17.96 -10.90 -8.44
CA THR A 422 18.05 -12.27 -8.96
C THR A 422 18.31 -13.26 -7.84
N ASP A 423 17.79 -14.47 -8.00
CA ASP A 423 17.97 -15.57 -7.04
C ASP A 423 19.29 -16.32 -7.24
N ARG A 424 19.97 -16.08 -8.37
CA ARG A 424 21.24 -16.70 -8.75
C ARG A 424 22.21 -15.66 -9.32
N GLU A 425 23.48 -16.00 -9.27
CA GLU A 425 24.58 -15.25 -9.86
C GLU A 425 24.46 -15.20 -11.40
N SER A 426 24.71 -14.03 -11.97
CA SER A 426 24.87 -13.81 -13.42
C SER A 426 26.32 -14.01 -13.83
N ILE A 427 26.57 -14.61 -15.00
CA ILE A 427 27.93 -14.83 -15.53
C ILE A 427 28.05 -14.20 -16.92
N LEU A 428 28.89 -13.19 -17.03
CA LEU A 428 29.12 -12.48 -18.27
C LEU A 428 30.60 -12.56 -18.63
N SER A 429 30.88 -13.18 -19.78
CA SER A 429 32.23 -13.31 -20.33
C SER A 429 32.29 -12.73 -21.73
N GLY A 430 33.32 -11.93 -22.04
CA GLY A 430 33.53 -11.38 -23.38
C GLY A 430 32.40 -10.45 -23.86
N VAL A 431 31.78 -9.71 -22.94
CA VAL A 431 30.67 -8.79 -23.24
C VAL A 431 31.18 -7.35 -23.38
N ILE A 432 30.74 -6.66 -24.42
CA ILE A 432 31.03 -5.25 -24.67
C ILE A 432 29.75 -4.43 -24.44
N PHE A 433 29.76 -3.63 -23.38
CA PHE A 433 28.78 -2.59 -23.06
C PHE A 433 29.27 -1.25 -23.59
N ASP A 434 28.56 -0.65 -24.54
CA ASP A 434 29.10 0.48 -25.32
C ASP A 434 28.03 1.55 -25.60
N ASN A 435 28.39 2.81 -25.38
CA ASN A 435 27.58 3.97 -25.74
C ASN A 435 26.18 3.98 -25.07
N LEU A 436 26.05 3.35 -23.90
CA LEU A 436 24.82 3.28 -23.10
C LEU A 436 24.66 4.51 -22.18
N THR A 437 23.50 4.69 -21.58
CA THR A 437 23.21 5.69 -20.55
C THR A 437 22.38 5.06 -19.42
N ASN A 438 21.99 5.83 -18.42
CA ASN A 438 21.12 5.40 -17.33
C ASN A 438 19.65 5.69 -17.66
N PHE A 439 18.71 5.32 -16.78
CA PHE A 439 17.30 5.67 -16.97
C PHE A 439 16.68 6.32 -15.73
N ASN A 440 15.68 7.17 -15.98
CA ASN A 440 14.79 7.74 -14.98
C ASN A 440 13.35 7.69 -15.49
N GLU A 441 12.57 6.76 -14.97
CA GLU A 441 11.17 6.56 -15.35
C GLU A 441 10.28 6.98 -14.19
N ARG A 442 9.73 8.20 -14.27
CA ARG A 442 8.79 8.75 -13.28
C ARG A 442 9.31 8.64 -11.82
N GLY A 443 10.60 8.92 -11.62
CA GLY A 443 11.27 8.86 -10.31
C GLY A 443 11.89 7.50 -9.97
N TRP A 444 11.66 6.46 -10.78
CA TRP A 444 12.46 5.24 -10.71
C TRP A 444 13.73 5.42 -11.52
N MET A 445 14.82 5.74 -10.82
CA MET A 445 16.12 6.08 -11.40
C MET A 445 17.17 5.03 -11.03
N VAL A 446 18.04 4.73 -11.99
CA VAL A 446 19.36 4.10 -11.76
C VAL A 446 20.44 5.06 -12.24
N THR A 447 21.65 4.94 -11.71
CA THR A 447 22.78 5.85 -12.00
C THR A 447 23.72 5.30 -13.05
N GLY A 448 23.88 3.97 -13.10
CA GLY A 448 24.77 3.30 -14.03
C GLY A 448 24.19 2.99 -15.42
N ALA A 449 25.05 2.96 -16.43
CA ALA A 449 24.73 2.44 -17.76
C ALA A 449 24.40 0.94 -17.72
N VAL A 450 25.14 0.23 -16.86
CA VAL A 450 24.89 -1.16 -16.51
C VAL A 450 24.75 -1.22 -15.00
N THR A 451 23.57 -1.62 -14.53
CA THR A 451 23.25 -1.68 -13.10
C THR A 451 22.93 -3.12 -12.68
N PHE A 452 23.55 -3.58 -11.59
CA PHE A 452 23.20 -4.82 -10.90
C PHE A 452 22.80 -4.49 -9.47
N TYR A 453 21.54 -4.74 -9.12
CA TYR A 453 20.99 -4.41 -7.79
C TYR A 453 20.45 -5.68 -7.13
N GLU A 454 21.01 -6.06 -5.97
CA GLU A 454 20.73 -7.33 -5.29
C GLU A 454 20.79 -8.50 -6.29
N ALA A 455 21.83 -8.51 -7.12
CA ALA A 455 22.02 -9.43 -8.22
C ALA A 455 23.52 -9.73 -8.33
N ASP A 456 23.94 -10.85 -7.71
CA ASP A 456 25.32 -11.32 -7.73
C ASP A 456 25.81 -11.49 -9.18
N VAL A 457 27.06 -11.11 -9.45
CA VAL A 457 27.58 -11.11 -10.82
C VAL A 457 29.09 -11.34 -10.92
N ARG A 458 29.47 -12.19 -11.88
CA ARG A 458 30.84 -12.37 -12.36
C ARG A 458 31.00 -11.82 -13.77
N PHE A 459 31.91 -10.88 -13.93
CA PHE A 459 32.39 -10.38 -15.21
C PHE A 459 33.79 -10.89 -15.52
N ASN A 460 33.98 -11.49 -16.69
CA ASN A 460 35.28 -11.93 -17.17
C ASN A 460 35.55 -11.38 -18.58
N ARG A 461 36.65 -10.65 -18.78
CA ARG A 461 36.99 -10.06 -20.11
C ARG A 461 35.88 -9.18 -20.68
N CYS A 462 35.13 -8.48 -19.83
CA CYS A 462 34.09 -7.55 -20.24
C CYS A 462 34.64 -6.13 -20.44
N ARG A 463 33.96 -5.34 -21.27
CA ARG A 463 34.28 -3.93 -21.50
C ARG A 463 33.06 -3.05 -21.27
N PHE A 464 33.24 -1.98 -20.51
CA PHE A 464 32.23 -0.93 -20.28
C PHE A 464 32.82 0.36 -20.80
N GLN A 465 32.34 0.86 -21.93
CA GLN A 465 33.04 1.95 -22.62
C GLN A 465 32.13 2.99 -23.27
N ASN A 466 32.61 4.22 -23.29
CA ASN A 466 31.94 5.35 -23.97
C ASN A 466 30.50 5.59 -23.48
N ASN A 467 30.18 5.22 -22.24
CA ASN A 467 28.84 5.37 -21.68
C ASN A 467 28.59 6.84 -21.29
N HIS A 468 27.32 7.26 -21.19
CA HIS A 468 26.87 8.66 -21.02
C HIS A 468 25.97 8.81 -19.79
N CYS A 469 26.45 8.39 -18.64
CA CYS A 469 25.74 8.34 -17.37
C CYS A 469 26.71 8.63 -16.22
N GLU A 470 26.22 8.63 -14.98
CA GLU A 470 27.11 8.76 -13.82
C GLU A 470 28.08 7.58 -13.75
N ASP A 471 27.58 6.35 -13.64
CA ASP A 471 28.47 5.20 -13.45
C ASP A 471 28.59 4.39 -14.73
N GLY A 472 29.82 4.05 -15.13
CA GLY A 472 30.04 3.07 -16.21
C GLY A 472 29.40 1.72 -15.87
N LEU A 473 29.60 1.27 -14.64
CA LEU A 473 29.02 0.09 -14.01
C LEU A 473 28.63 0.44 -12.58
N ASN A 474 27.38 0.19 -12.19
CA ASN A 474 26.91 0.34 -10.80
C ASN A 474 26.47 -1.02 -10.26
N VAL A 475 27.02 -1.43 -9.12
CA VAL A 475 26.64 -2.68 -8.44
C VAL A 475 26.26 -2.36 -7.00
N VAL A 476 25.08 -2.83 -6.59
CA VAL A 476 24.45 -2.48 -5.31
C VAL A 476 24.05 -3.74 -4.57
N ARG A 477 24.48 -3.88 -3.30
CA ARG A 477 24.13 -4.98 -2.37
C ARG A 477 24.29 -6.38 -2.97
N SER A 478 25.41 -6.63 -3.63
CA SER A 478 25.67 -7.88 -4.34
C SER A 478 27.09 -8.41 -4.10
N GLN A 479 27.32 -9.68 -4.38
CA GLN A 479 28.65 -10.21 -4.64
C GLN A 479 29.09 -9.77 -6.04
N ILE A 480 30.30 -9.21 -6.13
CA ILE A 480 30.87 -8.70 -7.38
C ILE A 480 32.24 -9.33 -7.63
N GLU A 481 32.38 -9.96 -8.81
CA GLU A 481 33.67 -10.46 -9.28
C GLU A 481 34.00 -9.88 -10.66
N LEU A 482 35.09 -9.11 -10.76
CA LEU A 482 35.62 -8.60 -12.03
C LEU A 482 36.99 -9.21 -12.30
N GLU A 483 37.17 -9.80 -13.48
CA GLU A 483 38.44 -10.36 -13.92
C GLU A 483 38.74 -9.99 -15.38
N PHE A 484 39.93 -9.43 -15.65
CA PHE A 484 40.35 -9.02 -17.00
C PHE A 484 39.39 -8.01 -17.68
N CYS A 485 38.62 -7.27 -16.89
CA CYS A 485 37.67 -6.28 -17.41
C CYS A 485 38.32 -4.92 -17.70
N THR A 486 37.72 -4.16 -18.62
CA THR A 486 38.09 -2.76 -18.89
C THR A 486 36.89 -1.85 -18.72
N ILE A 487 37.03 -0.79 -17.93
CA ILE A 487 36.04 0.29 -17.84
C ILE A 487 36.73 1.55 -18.38
N ALA A 488 36.18 2.17 -19.42
CA ALA A 488 36.87 3.26 -20.10
C ALA A 488 35.97 4.36 -20.66
N ASN A 489 36.49 5.59 -20.73
CA ASN A 489 35.82 6.73 -21.36
C ASN A 489 34.40 6.98 -20.81
N THR A 490 34.27 7.04 -19.47
CA THR A 490 33.01 7.38 -18.80
C THR A 490 33.07 8.86 -18.36
N PRO A 491 31.95 9.62 -18.40
CA PRO A 491 31.96 11.04 -18.08
C PRO A 491 32.03 11.33 -16.58
N PHE A 492 31.65 10.37 -15.73
CA PHE A 492 31.88 10.43 -14.28
C PHE A 492 32.57 9.15 -13.82
N ASP A 493 31.96 8.36 -12.93
CA ASP A 493 32.62 7.23 -12.28
C ASP A 493 32.79 6.04 -13.23
N GLY A 494 33.86 5.29 -13.02
CA GLY A 494 34.10 4.04 -13.73
C GLY A 494 33.20 2.92 -13.20
N LEU A 495 33.53 2.45 -12.00
CA LEU A 495 32.74 1.52 -11.22
C LEU A 495 32.29 2.21 -9.94
N ASP A 496 31.00 2.11 -9.65
CA ASP A 496 30.43 2.39 -8.34
C ASP A 496 29.94 1.09 -7.69
N SER A 497 30.39 0.86 -6.45
CA SER A 497 30.16 -0.34 -5.65
C SER A 497 29.57 0.04 -4.30
N ASP A 498 28.26 -0.12 -4.19
CA ASP A 498 27.46 0.19 -3.01
C ASP A 498 27.11 -1.07 -2.21
N PHE A 499 27.60 -1.17 -0.97
CA PHE A 499 27.30 -2.25 -0.03
C PHE A 499 27.61 -3.66 -0.59
N CYS A 500 28.66 -3.76 -1.41
CA CYS A 500 29.03 -4.99 -2.10
C CYS A 500 30.15 -5.73 -1.38
N ARG A 501 30.36 -6.98 -1.79
CA ARG A 501 31.51 -7.80 -1.39
C ARG A 501 32.11 -8.49 -2.61
N GLY A 502 33.41 -8.72 -2.62
CA GLY A 502 34.03 -9.57 -3.65
C GLY A 502 35.42 -9.12 -4.09
N GLU A 503 35.74 -9.37 -5.36
CA GLU A 503 37.10 -9.22 -5.91
C GLU A 503 37.13 -8.54 -7.28
N ILE A 504 38.07 -7.62 -7.46
CA ILE A 504 38.37 -6.96 -8.74
C ILE A 504 39.84 -7.23 -9.05
N ARG A 505 40.12 -7.98 -10.12
CA ARG A 505 41.49 -8.40 -10.45
C ARG A 505 41.85 -8.33 -11.93
N HIS A 506 43.10 -7.96 -12.21
CA HIS A 506 43.62 -7.84 -13.58
C HIS A 506 42.81 -6.86 -14.45
N CYS A 507 42.21 -5.83 -13.84
CA CYS A 507 41.31 -4.90 -14.51
C CYS A 507 42.00 -3.59 -14.88
N ARG A 508 41.44 -2.91 -15.89
CA ARG A 508 41.89 -1.58 -16.32
C ARG A 508 40.75 -0.57 -16.24
N PHE A 509 41.00 0.57 -15.60
CA PHE A 509 40.10 1.71 -15.51
C PHE A 509 40.78 2.89 -16.21
N GLU A 510 40.17 3.44 -17.26
CA GLU A 510 40.85 4.38 -18.15
C GLU A 510 39.98 5.59 -18.51
N ALA A 511 40.51 6.80 -18.30
CA ALA A 511 39.87 8.04 -18.71
C ALA A 511 38.42 8.18 -18.17
N THR A 512 38.23 7.94 -16.87
CA THR A 512 36.97 8.23 -16.17
C THR A 512 36.90 9.72 -15.81
N GLY A 513 35.75 10.34 -16.00
CA GLY A 513 35.58 11.79 -15.79
C GLY A 513 35.40 12.20 -14.33
N ASN A 514 35.27 11.23 -13.43
CA ASN A 514 35.32 11.42 -11.98
C ASN A 514 36.19 10.31 -11.36
N ASP A 515 35.65 9.46 -10.48
CA ASP A 515 36.43 8.44 -9.78
C ASP A 515 36.64 7.19 -10.67
N GLY A 516 37.79 6.51 -10.56
CA GLY A 516 38.04 5.26 -11.28
C GLY A 516 37.26 4.09 -10.67
N LEU A 517 37.37 3.98 -9.36
CA LEU A 517 36.69 3.03 -8.48
C LEU A 517 36.10 3.83 -7.30
N ASP A 518 34.77 3.87 -7.14
CA ASP A 518 34.10 4.40 -5.95
C ASP A 518 33.43 3.27 -5.15
N PHE A 519 33.57 3.36 -3.84
CA PHE A 519 33.10 2.36 -2.88
C PHE A 519 32.37 3.03 -1.74
N SER A 520 31.20 2.51 -1.40
CA SER A 520 30.38 2.93 -0.26
C SER A 520 29.87 1.69 0.48
N GLY A 521 30.11 1.59 1.79
CA GLY A 521 29.71 0.44 2.61
C GLY A 521 30.21 -0.95 2.16
N SER A 522 31.27 -1.00 1.34
CA SER A 522 31.70 -2.21 0.62
C SER A 522 32.92 -2.89 1.24
N VAL A 523 33.05 -4.21 1.04
CA VAL A 523 34.23 -5.01 1.46
C VAL A 523 34.81 -5.73 0.25
N VAL A 524 35.82 -5.15 -0.39
CA VAL A 524 36.32 -5.59 -1.70
C VAL A 524 37.84 -5.67 -1.74
N ASN A 525 38.35 -6.73 -2.37
CA ASN A 525 39.76 -6.88 -2.70
C ASN A 525 40.02 -6.39 -4.13
N VAL A 526 41.01 -5.51 -4.30
CA VAL A 526 41.45 -5.00 -5.60
C VAL A 526 42.88 -5.46 -5.86
N LYS A 527 43.13 -6.20 -6.94
CA LYS A 527 44.42 -6.86 -7.19
C LYS A 527 44.91 -6.71 -8.62
N ASP A 528 46.16 -6.30 -8.81
CA ASP A 528 46.80 -6.21 -10.13
C ASP A 528 45.95 -5.40 -11.13
N CYS A 529 45.44 -4.26 -10.67
CA CYS A 529 44.61 -3.36 -11.46
C CYS A 529 45.40 -2.12 -11.89
N HIS A 530 45.08 -1.60 -13.06
CA HIS A 530 45.66 -0.38 -13.60
C HIS A 530 44.60 0.71 -13.75
N ILE A 531 44.72 1.79 -12.98
CA ILE A 531 43.85 2.96 -13.05
C ILE A 531 44.65 4.08 -13.72
N VAL A 532 44.14 4.62 -14.83
CA VAL A 532 44.86 5.63 -15.62
C VAL A 532 43.94 6.77 -16.07
N GLY A 533 44.35 8.00 -15.78
CA GLY A 533 43.70 9.20 -16.31
C GLY A 533 42.29 9.49 -15.76
N SER A 534 41.93 8.95 -14.59
CA SER A 534 40.75 9.38 -13.83
C SER A 534 40.86 10.86 -13.47
N ARG A 535 39.75 11.61 -13.58
CA ARG A 535 39.74 13.08 -13.46
C ARG A 535 39.43 13.61 -12.07
N ASP A 536 39.11 12.74 -11.11
CA ASP A 536 39.06 13.09 -9.69
C ASP A 536 39.94 12.14 -8.86
N LYS A 537 39.41 11.00 -8.38
CA LYS A 537 40.22 10.00 -7.65
C LYS A 537 40.45 8.75 -8.49
N GLY A 538 41.64 8.15 -8.36
CA GLY A 538 41.88 6.81 -8.86
C GLY A 538 41.02 5.80 -8.10
N ILE A 539 41.07 5.83 -6.77
CA ILE A 539 40.27 4.98 -5.87
C ILE A 539 39.68 5.84 -4.76
N SER A 540 38.38 5.72 -4.56
CA SER A 540 37.58 6.47 -3.62
C SER A 540 36.91 5.48 -2.67
N VAL A 541 37.23 5.56 -1.38
CA VAL A 541 36.74 4.61 -0.37
C VAL A 541 35.94 5.38 0.67
N GLY A 542 34.64 5.14 0.75
CA GLY A 542 33.72 5.90 1.59
C GLY A 542 32.74 5.06 2.39
N GLU A 543 32.03 5.74 3.30
CA GLU A 543 30.88 5.23 4.05
C GLU A 543 31.14 3.87 4.72
N GLN A 544 32.17 3.78 5.56
CA GLN A 544 32.56 2.57 6.30
C GLN A 544 32.89 1.36 5.40
N SER A 545 33.53 1.60 4.26
CA SER A 545 34.07 0.54 3.40
C SER A 545 35.39 -0.02 3.95
N ASP A 546 35.66 -1.30 3.71
CA ASP A 546 36.92 -2.00 4.00
C ASP A 546 37.53 -2.53 2.70
N ILE A 547 38.53 -1.83 2.17
CA ILE A 547 39.14 -2.15 0.86
C ILE A 547 40.58 -2.61 1.06
N MET A 548 40.93 -3.74 0.43
CA MET A 548 42.31 -4.25 0.40
C MET A 548 42.87 -4.18 -1.01
N LEU A 549 44.03 -3.57 -1.17
CA LEU A 549 44.67 -3.33 -2.46
C LEU A 549 46.02 -4.05 -2.57
N PHE A 550 46.24 -4.76 -3.68
CA PHE A 550 47.43 -5.56 -3.95
C PHE A 550 47.98 -5.27 -5.35
N ASP A 551 49.23 -4.83 -5.43
CA ASP A 551 50.00 -4.72 -6.68
C ASP A 551 49.32 -3.90 -7.79
N CYS A 552 48.62 -2.81 -7.43
CA CYS A 552 47.97 -1.95 -8.42
C CYS A 552 48.91 -0.83 -8.92
N ARG A 553 48.61 -0.30 -10.11
CA ARG A 553 49.24 0.91 -10.66
C ARG A 553 48.19 2.00 -10.84
N ILE A 554 48.52 3.22 -10.43
CA ILE A 554 47.69 4.41 -10.58
C ILE A 554 48.51 5.49 -11.27
N GLU A 555 48.05 5.96 -12.43
CA GLU A 555 48.80 6.85 -13.32
C GLU A 555 47.96 8.05 -13.79
N GLY A 556 48.53 9.26 -13.70
CA GLY A 556 47.93 10.44 -14.35
C GLY A 556 46.61 10.91 -13.72
N VAL A 557 46.47 10.82 -12.39
CA VAL A 557 45.24 11.15 -11.66
C VAL A 557 45.45 12.29 -10.65
N PRO A 558 44.47 13.18 -10.42
CA PRO A 558 44.59 14.23 -9.41
C PRO A 558 44.77 13.67 -8.00
N ILE A 559 43.93 12.74 -7.56
CA ILE A 559 44.07 12.06 -6.26
C ILE A 559 44.20 10.56 -6.49
N ALA A 560 45.33 9.94 -6.15
CA ALA A 560 45.49 8.52 -6.40
C ALA A 560 44.53 7.68 -5.56
N MET A 561 44.50 7.92 -4.24
CA MET A 561 43.63 7.16 -3.33
C MET A 561 43.08 8.03 -2.20
N ALA A 562 41.78 7.89 -1.94
CA ALA A 562 41.07 8.55 -0.85
C ALA A 562 40.37 7.56 0.07
N SER A 563 40.44 7.80 1.38
CA SER A 563 39.61 7.12 2.39
C SER A 563 38.79 8.14 3.19
N LYS A 564 37.48 7.90 3.28
CA LYS A 564 36.47 8.84 3.79
C LYS A 564 35.56 8.14 4.81
N ASP A 565 34.97 8.89 5.72
CA ASP A 565 33.74 8.49 6.43
C ASP A 565 33.83 7.12 7.16
N ARG A 566 34.80 6.97 8.08
CA ARG A 566 35.14 5.73 8.82
C ARG A 566 35.62 4.55 7.98
N SER A 567 35.95 4.76 6.72
CA SER A 567 36.44 3.68 5.88
C SER A 567 37.90 3.31 6.16
N MET A 568 38.27 2.10 5.79
CA MET A 568 39.61 1.55 5.89
C MET A 568 40.11 1.16 4.50
N LEU A 569 41.26 1.70 4.11
CA LEU A 569 41.98 1.31 2.90
C LEU A 569 43.32 0.70 3.28
N MET A 570 43.48 -0.61 3.04
CA MET A 570 44.72 -1.35 3.29
C MET A 570 45.47 -1.58 1.97
N VAL A 571 46.59 -0.89 1.79
CA VAL A 571 47.42 -0.96 0.59
C VAL A 571 48.65 -1.84 0.86
N TYR A 572 48.73 -3.01 0.24
CA TYR A 572 49.90 -3.88 0.35
C TYR A 572 51.03 -3.43 -0.56
N SER A 573 50.72 -3.05 -1.80
CA SER A 573 51.68 -2.61 -2.80
C SER A 573 50.95 -1.76 -3.83
N VAL A 574 51.50 -0.60 -4.17
CA VAL A 574 50.96 0.27 -5.22
C VAL A 574 52.07 1.03 -5.93
N ALA A 575 51.95 1.21 -7.24
CA ALA A 575 52.79 2.10 -8.02
C ALA A 575 52.02 3.37 -8.40
N LEU A 576 52.47 4.52 -7.91
CA LEU A 576 51.91 5.84 -8.21
C LEU A 576 52.82 6.57 -9.20
N GLN A 577 52.23 7.08 -10.28
CA GLN A 577 52.95 7.83 -11.29
C GLN A 577 52.13 9.04 -11.75
N ASP A 578 52.76 10.21 -11.89
CA ASP A 578 52.10 11.41 -12.44
C ASP A 578 50.79 11.78 -11.70
N CYS A 579 50.84 11.81 -10.36
CA CYS A 579 49.68 12.14 -9.53
C CYS A 579 49.88 13.48 -8.80
N GLU A 580 48.84 14.32 -8.70
CA GLU A 580 48.95 15.55 -7.89
C GLU A 580 49.01 15.20 -6.39
N GLN A 581 48.11 14.34 -5.94
CA GLN A 581 47.98 13.87 -4.56
C GLN A 581 48.07 12.34 -4.51
N GLY A 582 48.95 11.78 -3.69
CA GLY A 582 49.04 10.33 -3.47
C GLY A 582 47.88 9.78 -2.61
N PHE A 583 48.01 9.92 -1.29
CA PHE A 583 47.04 9.41 -0.31
C PHE A 583 46.28 10.55 0.37
N THR A 584 44.94 10.48 0.43
CA THR A 584 44.13 11.45 1.18
C THR A 584 43.19 10.74 2.15
N ALA A 585 43.05 11.26 3.36
CA ALA A 585 42.10 10.71 4.33
C ALA A 585 41.36 11.81 5.07
N TYR A 586 40.02 11.77 5.05
CA TYR A 586 39.18 12.86 5.57
C TYR A 586 37.79 12.41 5.99
N GLN A 587 37.03 13.30 6.61
CA GLN A 587 35.60 13.13 6.88
C GLN A 587 34.82 14.02 5.90
N LYS A 588 33.96 13.43 5.07
CA LYS A 588 33.07 14.15 4.15
C LYS A 588 31.70 14.35 4.77
N LYS A 589 31.17 13.32 5.43
CA LYS A 589 29.83 13.28 6.02
C LYS A 589 29.88 13.39 7.55
N PRO A 590 29.16 14.36 8.16
CA PRO A 590 29.25 14.63 9.60
C PRO A 590 28.74 13.47 10.49
N GLU A 591 27.84 12.64 9.98
CA GLU A 591 27.31 11.45 10.67
C GLU A 591 28.32 10.30 10.81
N TYR A 592 29.43 10.36 10.06
CA TYR A 592 30.55 9.42 10.17
C TYR A 592 31.71 10.03 10.98
N GLY A 593 32.93 9.58 10.72
CA GLY A 593 34.19 10.06 11.28
C GLY A 593 35.26 10.08 10.18
N GLY A 594 36.52 10.33 10.52
CA GLY A 594 37.60 10.34 9.53
C GLY A 594 37.83 8.99 8.86
N GLY A 595 38.45 9.01 7.68
CA GLY A 595 38.91 7.82 6.97
C GLY A 595 40.31 7.38 7.41
N HIS A 596 40.63 6.12 7.15
CA HIS A 596 41.89 5.50 7.55
C HIS A 596 42.56 4.80 6.38
N ILE A 597 43.89 4.95 6.27
CA ILE A 597 44.72 4.32 5.25
C ILE A 597 45.92 3.63 5.92
N VAL A 598 46.21 2.39 5.54
CA VAL A 598 47.42 1.66 5.96
C VAL A 598 48.16 1.19 4.72
N VAL A 599 49.39 1.68 4.52
CA VAL A 599 50.25 1.38 3.38
C VAL A 599 51.45 0.55 3.83
N ARG A 600 51.65 -0.61 3.22
CA ARG A 600 52.80 -1.49 3.45
C ARG A 600 53.95 -1.18 2.51
N SER A 601 53.67 -1.08 1.21
CA SER A 601 54.65 -0.75 0.18
C SER A 601 54.04 0.18 -0.86
N TYR A 602 54.84 1.12 -1.36
CA TYR A 602 54.49 1.94 -2.51
C TYR A 602 55.75 2.39 -3.27
N SER A 603 55.59 2.69 -4.55
CA SER A 603 56.53 3.53 -5.30
C SER A 603 55.81 4.78 -5.77
N ALA A 604 56.47 5.94 -5.68
CA ALA A 604 55.92 7.21 -6.14
C ALA A 604 56.91 7.89 -7.10
N GLU A 605 56.48 8.11 -8.34
CA GLU A 605 57.23 8.83 -9.36
C GLU A 605 56.42 10.04 -9.84
N ARG A 606 57.00 11.25 -9.78
CA ARG A 606 56.29 12.50 -10.14
C ARG A 606 54.93 12.64 -9.42
N VAL A 607 54.96 12.47 -8.09
CA VAL A 607 53.82 12.74 -7.21
C VAL A 607 54.05 14.07 -6.50
N GLU A 608 53.20 15.08 -6.72
CA GLU A 608 53.45 16.44 -6.19
C GLU A 608 53.34 16.49 -4.67
N ARG A 609 52.27 15.91 -4.11
CA ARG A 609 52.05 15.78 -2.67
C ARG A 609 51.74 14.33 -2.33
N LEU A 610 52.62 13.68 -1.57
CA LEU A 610 52.44 12.27 -1.24
C LEU A 610 51.20 12.01 -0.37
N TYR A 611 50.91 12.86 0.63
CA TYR A 611 49.75 12.67 1.52
C TYR A 611 49.09 13.97 1.99
N ASN A 612 47.78 13.89 2.28
CA ASN A 612 46.98 14.96 2.88
C ASN A 612 45.92 14.38 3.85
N ILE A 613 46.10 14.58 5.15
CA ILE A 613 45.27 13.94 6.18
C ILE A 613 44.54 15.00 6.99
N SER A 614 43.20 14.93 7.05
CA SER A 614 42.38 15.83 7.85
C SER A 614 42.26 15.36 9.31
N PRO A 615 41.90 16.27 10.25
CA PRO A 615 41.66 15.89 11.63
C PRO A 615 40.65 14.76 11.78
N GLY A 616 40.95 13.80 12.66
CA GLY A 616 40.11 12.61 12.89
C GLY A 616 40.36 11.45 11.92
N SER A 617 41.19 11.64 10.89
CA SER A 617 41.64 10.61 9.95
C SER A 617 43.06 10.13 10.27
N SER A 618 43.51 9.03 9.65
CA SER A 618 44.88 8.54 9.83
C SER A 618 45.49 7.92 8.58
N LEU A 619 46.81 8.06 8.44
CA LEU A 619 47.63 7.33 7.47
C LEU A 619 48.80 6.64 8.19
N GLN A 620 48.98 5.35 7.96
CA GLN A 620 50.15 4.59 8.40
C GLN A 620 50.96 4.15 7.17
N ILE A 621 52.26 4.37 7.17
CA ILE A 621 53.18 3.89 6.12
C ILE A 621 54.28 3.06 6.76
N ASP A 622 54.47 1.82 6.28
CA ASP A 622 55.48 0.87 6.77
C ASP A 622 55.49 0.74 8.31
N GLY A 623 54.30 0.59 8.87
CA GLY A 623 54.10 0.45 10.31
C GLY A 623 54.21 1.74 11.13
N ARG A 624 54.51 2.90 10.52
CA ARG A 624 54.63 4.19 11.21
C ARG A 624 53.45 5.10 10.90
N LEU A 625 52.85 5.69 11.93
CA LEU A 625 51.82 6.70 11.75
C LEU A 625 52.45 7.96 11.16
N VAL A 626 51.79 8.56 10.17
CA VAL A 626 52.16 9.86 9.61
C VAL A 626 51.44 10.93 10.42
N GLU A 627 52.21 11.77 11.13
CA GLU A 627 51.72 12.90 11.94
C GLU A 627 51.45 14.15 11.11
#